data_AF-A0A9W4WQA6-F1
#
_entry.id   AF-A0A9W4WQA6-F1
#
_cell.length_a   1.000
_cell.length_b   1.000
_cell.length_c   1.000
_cell.angle_alpha   90.00
_cell.angle_beta   90.00
_cell.angle_gamma   90.00
#
_symmetry.space_group_name_H-M   'P 1'
#
loop_
_entity.id
_entity.type
_entity.pdbx_description
1 polymer ?
#
loop_
_entity_poly.entity_id
_entity_poly.type
_entity_poly.pdbx_seq_one_letter_code
_entity_poly.pdbx_strand_id
1 'polypeptide(L)'
;MLTKTFSSRVTLRYSLNNFARQLHTKQNVTKPVSIENIHANDKHNKFIQQNDIEFSDPNLIHQVCTHKSLKLHHAPTNERLEFLGEKVIQLYIVEYFVNKVPPDHLKIKIKYYTKDYNKLGRIGMNLGLNNFLHWTPVNEAKMIKAKEEGQEIPPSGEESVTGKALIALVGALYHDKGAYAAKNFIHKYILSAEDTLFK
;
A
#
# COMPACT_ATOMS: atom_id res chain seq x y z
N MET A 1 -10.33 -31.16 -4.04
CA MET A 1 -10.47 -29.68 -4.02
C MET A 1 -9.18 -29.08 -3.47
N LEU A 2 -8.19 -28.83 -4.33
CA LEU A 2 -6.95 -28.16 -3.96
C LEU A 2 -7.21 -26.66 -3.82
N THR A 3 -6.74 -26.10 -2.71
CA THR A 3 -7.13 -24.82 -2.14
C THR A 3 -6.60 -23.63 -2.95
N LYS A 4 -7.48 -22.65 -3.17
CA LYS A 4 -7.21 -21.34 -3.82
C LYS A 4 -6.03 -20.55 -3.22
N THR A 5 -5.49 -20.98 -2.08
CA THR A 5 -4.39 -20.34 -1.34
C THR A 5 -2.99 -20.75 -1.79
N PHE A 6 -2.82 -21.86 -2.51
CA PHE A 6 -1.50 -22.29 -2.99
C PHE A 6 -1.17 -21.71 -4.37
N SER A 7 -2.17 -21.63 -5.25
CA SER A 7 -2.01 -21.00 -6.57
C SER A 7 -1.71 -19.50 -6.46
N SER A 8 -2.13 -18.81 -5.38
CA SER A 8 -1.83 -17.39 -5.20
C SER A 8 -0.35 -17.14 -4.87
N ARG A 9 0.30 -18.00 -4.08
CA ARG A 9 1.72 -17.83 -3.66
C ARG A 9 2.73 -18.13 -4.77
N VAL A 10 2.45 -19.08 -5.66
CA VAL A 10 3.33 -19.40 -6.80
C VAL A 10 3.28 -18.28 -7.84
N THR A 11 2.09 -17.76 -8.16
CA THR A 11 1.94 -16.60 -9.05
C THR A 11 2.56 -15.33 -8.46
N LEU A 12 2.49 -15.14 -7.14
CA LEU A 12 3.13 -14.04 -6.40
C LEU A 12 4.65 -14.03 -6.55
N ARG A 13 5.33 -15.17 -6.39
CA ARG A 13 6.79 -15.27 -6.62
C ARG A 13 7.17 -14.97 -8.06
N TYR A 14 6.36 -15.38 -9.04
CA TYR A 14 6.61 -15.07 -10.44
C TYR A 14 6.45 -13.58 -10.77
N SER A 15 5.39 -12.93 -10.25
CA SER A 15 5.17 -11.49 -10.43
C SER A 15 6.28 -10.65 -9.79
N LEU A 16 6.71 -11.01 -8.57
CA LEU A 16 7.78 -10.32 -7.85
C LEU A 16 9.17 -10.55 -8.45
N ASN A 17 9.46 -11.75 -8.96
CA ASN A 17 10.72 -12.02 -9.67
C ASN A 17 10.78 -11.26 -11.00
N ASN A 18 9.65 -11.07 -11.69
CA ASN A 18 9.60 -10.25 -12.90
C ASN A 18 9.75 -8.76 -12.59
N PHE A 19 9.13 -8.25 -11.53
CA PHE A 19 9.33 -6.88 -11.04
C PHE A 19 10.80 -6.62 -10.64
N ALA A 20 11.40 -7.52 -9.87
CA ALA A 20 12.81 -7.45 -9.50
C ALA A 20 13.73 -7.50 -10.75
N ARG A 21 13.43 -8.38 -11.72
CA ARG A 21 14.17 -8.45 -13.00
C ARG A 21 14.03 -7.17 -13.84
N GLN A 22 12.84 -6.56 -13.91
CA GLN A 22 12.58 -5.32 -14.64
C GLN A 22 13.41 -4.14 -14.10
N LEU A 23 13.63 -4.10 -12.78
CA LEU A 23 14.49 -3.09 -12.14
C LEU A 23 15.97 -3.29 -12.45
N HIS A 24 16.42 -4.56 -12.51
CA HIS A 24 17.80 -4.88 -12.92
C HIS A 24 18.07 -4.57 -14.41
N THR A 25 17.09 -4.75 -15.31
CA THR A 25 17.25 -4.40 -16.73
C THR A 25 17.35 -2.91 -17.01
N LYS A 26 16.83 -2.02 -16.13
CA LYS A 26 17.06 -0.58 -16.25
C LYS A 26 18.51 -0.17 -15.92
N GLN A 27 19.29 -1.04 -15.26
CA GLN A 27 20.71 -0.78 -14.93
C GLN A 27 21.70 -1.42 -15.91
N ASN A 28 21.28 -2.36 -16.74
CA ASN A 28 22.13 -2.99 -17.76
C ASN A 28 21.45 -2.95 -19.13
N VAL A 29 21.95 -2.08 -20.01
CA VAL A 29 21.58 -2.04 -21.43
C VAL A 29 21.98 -3.36 -22.09
N THR A 30 21.05 -4.27 -22.33
CA THR A 30 21.03 -5.15 -23.51
C THR A 30 19.66 -5.80 -23.72
N LYS A 31 19.04 -5.45 -24.86
CA LYS A 31 17.85 -6.00 -25.55
C LYS A 31 16.45 -5.82 -24.90
N PRO A 32 15.47 -5.28 -25.66
CA PRO A 32 14.12 -5.07 -25.15
C PRO A 32 13.38 -6.40 -25.09
N VAL A 33 13.09 -6.86 -23.88
CA VAL A 33 12.01 -7.83 -23.67
C VAL A 33 10.71 -7.07 -23.92
N SER A 34 9.92 -7.51 -24.90
CA SER A 34 8.63 -6.90 -25.27
C SER A 34 7.72 -6.76 -24.05
N ILE A 35 7.54 -5.52 -23.60
CA ILE A 35 6.85 -5.10 -22.37
C ILE A 35 5.34 -5.44 -22.40
N GLU A 36 4.78 -5.64 -23.59
CA GLU A 36 3.33 -5.68 -23.84
C GLU A 36 2.61 -6.92 -23.26
N ASN A 37 3.29 -8.03 -23.00
CA ASN A 37 2.60 -9.30 -22.69
C ASN A 37 2.58 -9.71 -21.19
N ILE A 38 3.15 -8.92 -20.27
CA ILE A 38 3.28 -9.33 -18.85
C ILE A 38 2.20 -8.69 -17.94
N HIS A 39 1.58 -7.58 -18.35
CA HIS A 39 0.63 -6.83 -17.51
C HIS A 39 -0.84 -7.29 -17.58
N ALA A 40 -1.18 -8.22 -18.48
CA ALA A 40 -2.58 -8.55 -18.79
C ALA A 40 -3.38 -9.26 -17.67
N ASN A 41 -2.74 -9.68 -16.57
CA ASN A 41 -3.41 -10.44 -15.50
C ASN A 41 -2.94 -10.11 -14.07
N ASP A 42 -2.36 -8.93 -13.87
CA ASP A 42 -1.88 -8.52 -12.56
C ASP A 42 -3.05 -8.11 -11.63
N LYS A 43 -3.05 -8.65 -10.42
CA LYS A 43 -4.05 -8.36 -9.39
C LYS A 43 -4.05 -6.87 -9.00
N HIS A 44 -2.90 -6.20 -9.08
CA HIS A 44 -2.81 -4.77 -8.76
C HIS A 44 -3.58 -3.90 -9.75
N ASN A 45 -3.67 -4.29 -11.03
CA ASN A 45 -4.49 -3.58 -12.03
C ASN A 45 -5.98 -3.58 -11.67
N LYS A 46 -6.46 -4.65 -11.02
CA LYS A 46 -7.85 -4.71 -10.54
C LYS A 46 -8.10 -3.70 -9.43
N PHE A 47 -7.17 -3.58 -8.48
CA PHE A 47 -7.28 -2.60 -7.39
C PHE A 47 -7.32 -1.16 -7.93
N ILE A 48 -6.42 -0.85 -8.87
CA ILE A 48 -6.32 0.47 -9.51
C ILE A 48 -7.65 0.82 -10.21
N GLN A 49 -8.17 -0.10 -11.03
CA GLN A 49 -9.44 0.09 -11.75
C GLN A 49 -10.64 0.23 -10.81
N GLN A 50 -10.73 -0.59 -9.75
CA GLN A 50 -11.85 -0.56 -8.80
C GLN A 50 -11.92 0.75 -7.99
N ASN A 51 -10.80 1.46 -7.87
CA ASN A 51 -10.70 2.67 -7.06
C ASN A 51 -10.50 3.94 -7.90
N ASP A 52 -10.65 3.86 -9.23
CA ASP A 52 -10.41 4.96 -10.19
C ASP A 52 -9.05 5.64 -9.97
N ILE A 53 -8.03 4.82 -9.67
CA ILE A 53 -6.65 5.29 -9.53
C ILE A 53 -5.98 5.17 -10.89
N GLU A 54 -5.08 6.09 -11.22
CA GLU A 54 -4.28 6.00 -12.44
C GLU A 54 -2.84 6.34 -12.12
N PHE A 55 -1.90 5.52 -12.61
CA PHE A 55 -0.47 5.79 -12.55
C PHE A 55 0.11 5.90 -13.95
N SER A 56 1.03 6.84 -14.16
CA SER A 56 1.85 6.94 -15.38
C SER A 56 2.92 5.85 -15.39
N ASP A 57 3.52 5.57 -14.22
CA ASP A 57 4.38 4.39 -14.03
C ASP A 57 3.60 3.22 -13.41
N PRO A 58 3.31 2.14 -14.17
CA PRO A 58 2.58 0.98 -13.66
C PRO A 58 3.35 0.24 -12.55
N ASN A 59 4.65 0.50 -12.37
CA ASN A 59 5.45 -0.13 -11.32
C ASN A 59 5.19 0.45 -9.93
N LEU A 60 4.59 1.65 -9.82
CA LEU A 60 4.39 2.30 -8.53
C LEU A 60 3.47 1.50 -7.61
N ILE A 61 2.42 0.88 -8.14
CA ILE A 61 1.49 0.10 -7.32
C ILE A 61 2.17 -1.13 -6.70
N HIS A 62 3.10 -1.77 -7.43
CA HIS A 62 3.88 -2.87 -6.90
C HIS A 62 4.78 -2.42 -5.75
N GLN A 63 5.40 -1.25 -5.89
CA GLN A 63 6.21 -0.67 -4.81
C GLN A 63 5.35 -0.32 -3.60
N VAL A 64 4.18 0.33 -3.79
CA VAL A 64 3.21 0.66 -2.73
C VAL A 64 2.82 -0.59 -1.93
N CYS A 65 2.54 -1.69 -2.64
CA CYS A 65 2.13 -2.95 -2.04
C CYS A 65 3.29 -3.77 -1.44
N THR A 66 4.56 -3.37 -1.62
CA THR A 66 5.72 -4.11 -1.10
C THR A 66 6.21 -3.54 0.22
N HIS A 67 5.89 -4.23 1.32
CA HIS A 67 6.34 -3.84 2.66
C HIS A 67 7.75 -4.38 2.96
N LYS A 68 8.53 -3.62 3.73
CA LYS A 68 9.92 -3.97 4.10
C LYS A 68 10.09 -5.28 4.87
N SER A 69 9.04 -5.82 5.48
CA SER A 69 9.12 -7.13 6.14
C SER A 69 9.35 -8.26 5.14
N LEU A 70 8.98 -8.06 3.87
CA LEU A 70 9.37 -8.96 2.80
C LEU A 70 10.85 -8.73 2.46
N LYS A 71 11.70 -9.62 2.95
CA LYS A 71 13.14 -9.62 2.64
C LYS A 71 13.38 -10.15 1.23
N LEU A 72 13.18 -9.30 0.23
CA LEU A 72 13.55 -9.58 -1.17
C LEU A 72 14.75 -8.70 -1.54
N HIS A 73 15.87 -9.32 -1.88
CA HIS A 73 17.06 -8.59 -2.32
C HIS A 73 16.72 -7.72 -3.53
N HIS A 74 17.09 -6.44 -3.48
CA HIS A 74 16.94 -5.44 -4.54
C HIS A 74 15.50 -5.03 -4.92
N ALA A 75 14.47 -5.50 -4.23
CA ALA A 75 13.11 -5.01 -4.46
C ALA A 75 12.87 -3.69 -3.72
N PRO A 76 12.40 -2.62 -4.39
CA PRO A 76 12.05 -1.36 -3.76
C PRO A 76 10.84 -1.58 -2.86
N THR A 77 10.98 -1.14 -1.60
CA THR A 77 9.90 -1.16 -0.62
C THR A 77 9.11 0.15 -0.69
N ASN A 78 7.95 0.14 -0.04
CA ASN A 78 7.10 1.31 0.07
C ASN A 78 7.64 2.40 1.01
N GLU A 79 8.74 2.20 1.75
CA GLU A 79 9.19 3.14 2.81
C GLU A 79 9.44 4.56 2.33
N ARG A 80 10.00 4.75 1.12
CA ARG A 80 10.21 6.10 0.55
C ARG A 80 8.90 6.78 0.19
N LEU A 81 7.94 6.02 -0.35
CA LEU A 81 6.62 6.50 -0.70
C LEU A 81 5.78 6.75 0.57
N GLU A 82 5.90 5.90 1.59
CA GLU A 82 5.30 6.08 2.92
C GLU A 82 5.77 7.40 3.53
N PHE A 83 7.09 7.66 3.51
CA PHE A 83 7.63 8.91 4.04
C PHE A 83 7.09 10.14 3.32
N LEU A 84 7.08 10.12 1.98
CA LEU A 84 6.51 11.21 1.18
C LEU A 84 5.01 11.39 1.47
N GLY A 85 4.26 10.30 1.43
CA GLY A 85 2.83 10.28 1.70
C GLY A 85 2.49 10.82 3.08
N GLU A 86 3.29 10.52 4.11
CA GLU A 86 3.07 11.06 5.46
C GLU A 86 3.13 12.59 5.46
N LYS A 87 4.10 13.19 4.74
CA LYS A 87 4.23 14.66 4.64
C LYS A 87 3.09 15.28 3.84
N VAL A 88 2.69 14.63 2.76
CA VAL A 88 1.56 15.06 1.93
C VAL A 88 0.25 15.03 2.72
N ILE A 89 -0.01 13.96 3.47
CA ILE A 89 -1.18 13.89 4.37
C ILE A 89 -1.10 15.00 5.41
N GLN A 90 0.05 15.19 6.07
CA GLN A 90 0.21 16.27 7.07
C GLN A 90 -0.17 17.64 6.50
N LEU A 91 0.32 17.97 5.32
CA LEU A 91 0.00 19.23 4.64
C LEU A 91 -1.51 19.40 4.45
N TYR A 92 -2.18 18.42 3.85
CA TYR A 92 -3.61 18.55 3.54
C TYR A 92 -4.53 18.41 4.75
N ILE A 93 -4.10 17.71 5.80
CA ILE A 93 -4.80 17.71 7.09
C ILE A 93 -4.71 19.09 7.75
N VAL A 94 -3.52 19.72 7.75
CA VAL A 94 -3.37 21.09 8.25
C VAL A 94 -4.22 22.04 7.43
N GLU A 95 -4.14 21.99 6.10
CA GLU A 95 -4.95 22.83 5.21
C GLU A 95 -6.45 22.68 5.48
N TYR A 96 -6.94 21.45 5.70
CA TYR A 96 -8.35 21.20 5.98
C TYR A 96 -8.81 21.76 7.34
N PHE A 97 -7.96 21.69 8.37
CA PHE A 97 -8.34 22.03 9.75
C PHE A 97 -7.87 23.41 10.23
N VAL A 98 -6.97 24.11 9.52
CA VAL A 98 -6.34 25.37 9.97
C VAL A 98 -7.36 26.43 10.40
N ASN A 99 -8.51 26.51 9.72
CA ASN A 99 -9.59 27.45 10.04
C ASN A 99 -10.79 26.79 10.75
N LYS A 100 -10.69 25.52 11.16
CA LYS A 100 -11.79 24.73 11.76
C LYS A 100 -11.54 24.33 13.21
N VAL A 101 -10.28 24.37 13.66
CA VAL A 101 -9.91 24.01 15.04
C VAL A 101 -8.90 25.01 15.59
N PRO A 102 -8.81 25.17 16.92
CA PRO A 102 -7.78 26.00 17.54
C PRO A 102 -6.36 25.52 17.19
N PRO A 103 -5.36 26.41 17.15
CA PRO A 103 -3.97 26.06 16.79
C PRO A 103 -3.40 24.85 17.57
N ASP A 104 -3.69 24.76 18.87
CA ASP A 104 -3.19 23.67 19.72
C ASP A 104 -3.78 22.29 19.38
N HIS A 105 -4.95 22.25 18.72
CA HIS A 105 -5.60 21.02 18.29
C HIS A 105 -5.07 20.51 16.94
N LEU A 106 -4.37 21.34 16.16
CA LEU A 106 -3.83 20.93 14.84
C LEU A 106 -2.83 19.77 14.97
N LYS A 107 -1.96 19.82 15.98
CA LYS A 107 -0.98 18.74 16.24
C LYS A 107 -1.68 17.41 16.54
N ILE A 108 -2.82 17.45 17.23
CA ILE A 108 -3.61 16.26 17.55
C ILE A 108 -4.23 15.70 16.28
N LYS A 109 -4.86 16.56 15.44
CA LYS A 109 -5.40 16.15 14.13
C LYS A 109 -4.32 15.52 13.26
N ILE A 110 -3.15 16.16 13.11
CA ILE A 110 -2.02 15.62 12.36
C ILE A 110 -1.64 14.20 12.82
N LYS A 111 -1.39 14.02 14.13
CA LYS A 111 -1.00 12.70 14.66
C LYS A 111 -2.07 11.66 14.39
N TYR A 112 -3.32 12.04 14.58
CA TYR A 112 -4.45 11.16 14.42
C TYR A 112 -4.61 10.63 12.98
N TYR A 113 -4.36 11.46 11.95
CA TYR A 113 -4.43 11.04 10.55
C TYR A 113 -3.12 10.44 9.99
N THR A 114 -2.02 10.43 10.76
CA THR A 114 -0.71 9.96 10.24
C THR A 114 0.01 8.92 11.09
N LYS A 115 -0.39 8.70 12.35
CA LYS A 115 0.32 7.81 13.29
C LYS A 115 -0.52 6.64 13.79
N ASP A 116 -1.84 6.66 13.62
CA ASP A 116 -2.68 5.48 13.87
C ASP A 116 -2.73 4.59 12.61
N TYR A 117 -1.70 3.77 12.43
CA TYR A 117 -1.61 2.87 11.28
C TYR A 117 -2.72 1.82 11.24
N ASN A 118 -3.29 1.42 12.39
CA ASN A 118 -4.39 0.45 12.39
C ASN A 118 -5.68 1.09 11.89
N LYS A 119 -5.95 2.34 12.28
CA LYS A 119 -7.06 3.12 11.71
C LYS A 119 -6.90 3.29 10.20
N LEU A 120 -5.73 3.75 9.75
CA LEU A 120 -5.44 3.87 8.32
C LEU A 120 -5.52 2.50 7.62
N GLY A 121 -5.14 1.44 8.32
CA GLY A 121 -5.28 0.05 7.88
C GLY A 121 -6.72 -0.32 7.58
N ARG A 122 -7.65 -0.02 8.50
CA ARG A 122 -9.09 -0.24 8.29
C ARG A 122 -9.63 0.51 7.08
N ILE A 123 -9.19 1.76 6.86
CA ILE A 123 -9.53 2.53 5.66
C ILE A 123 -9.01 1.81 4.42
N GLY A 124 -7.73 1.41 4.40
CA GLY A 124 -7.14 0.70 3.27
C GLY A 124 -7.76 -0.68 3.00
N MET A 125 -8.16 -1.40 4.05
CA MET A 125 -8.89 -2.66 3.94
C MET A 125 -10.28 -2.48 3.32
N ASN A 126 -10.98 -1.39 3.65
CA ASN A 126 -12.26 -1.06 3.02
C ASN A 126 -12.11 -0.78 1.51
N LEU A 127 -10.95 -0.30 1.07
CA LEU A 127 -10.59 -0.16 -0.36
C LEU A 127 -10.11 -1.46 -1.00
N GLY A 128 -9.94 -2.52 -0.21
CA GLY A 128 -9.41 -3.82 -0.63
C GLY A 128 -7.89 -3.87 -0.76
N LEU A 129 -7.14 -2.85 -0.33
CA LEU A 129 -5.69 -2.73 -0.51
C LEU A 129 -4.91 -3.90 0.13
N ASN A 130 -5.40 -4.42 1.25
CA ASN A 130 -4.77 -5.52 1.98
C ASN A 130 -4.63 -6.81 1.14
N ASN A 131 -5.55 -7.02 0.18
CA ASN A 131 -5.56 -8.21 -0.68
C ASN A 131 -4.39 -8.28 -1.67
N PHE A 132 -3.64 -7.19 -1.82
CA PHE A 132 -2.57 -7.04 -2.80
C PHE A 132 -1.19 -6.86 -2.15
N LEU A 133 -1.10 -6.90 -0.82
CA LEU A 133 0.15 -6.64 -0.12
C LEU A 133 1.14 -7.80 -0.23
N HIS A 134 2.40 -7.44 -0.39
CA HIS A 134 3.56 -8.32 -0.27
C HIS A 134 4.26 -8.04 1.06
N TRP A 135 4.05 -8.92 2.04
CA TRP A 135 4.56 -8.74 3.39
C TRP A 135 4.70 -10.09 4.12
N THR A 136 5.51 -10.08 5.18
CA THR A 136 5.69 -11.23 6.08
C THR A 136 4.98 -10.94 7.41
N PRO A 137 4.03 -11.80 7.86
CA PRO A 137 3.35 -11.66 9.14
C PRO A 137 4.29 -11.76 10.34
N VAL A 138 4.00 -11.01 11.40
CA VAL A 138 4.82 -11.03 12.63
C VAL A 138 4.79 -12.41 13.31
N ASN A 139 3.67 -13.11 13.18
CA ASN A 139 3.44 -14.44 13.73
C ASN A 139 3.70 -15.58 12.73
N GLU A 140 4.44 -15.36 11.64
CA GLU A 140 4.66 -16.37 10.58
C GLU A 140 5.13 -17.73 11.14
N ALA A 141 6.13 -17.74 12.03
CA ALA A 141 6.62 -18.97 12.63
C ALA A 141 5.55 -19.73 13.44
N LYS A 142 4.65 -19.00 14.12
CA LYS A 142 3.51 -19.61 14.85
C LYS A 142 2.46 -20.15 13.90
N MET A 143 2.20 -19.44 12.80
CA MET A 143 1.27 -19.91 11.75
C MET A 143 1.76 -21.20 11.10
N ILE A 144 3.07 -21.33 10.85
CA ILE A 144 3.67 -22.54 10.26
C ILE A 144 3.46 -23.73 11.21
N LYS A 145 3.82 -23.58 12.49
CA LYS A 145 3.64 -24.64 13.50
C LYS A 145 2.18 -25.05 13.67
N ALA A 146 1.28 -24.07 13.82
CA ALA A 146 -0.16 -24.34 13.94
C ALA A 146 -0.69 -25.14 12.74
N LYS A 147 -0.21 -24.81 11.53
CA LYS A 147 -0.60 -25.54 10.31
C LYS A 147 -0.10 -26.98 10.29
N GLU A 148 1.11 -27.24 10.76
CA GLU A 148 1.65 -28.60 10.92
C GLU A 148 0.82 -29.42 11.93
N GLU A 149 0.25 -28.75 12.92
CA GLU A 149 -0.66 -29.31 13.94
C GLU A 149 -2.14 -29.36 13.48
N GLY A 150 -2.43 -29.02 12.22
CA GLY A 150 -3.80 -29.03 11.67
C GLY A 150 -4.68 -27.84 12.08
N GLN A 151 -4.10 -26.80 12.68
CA GLN A 151 -4.77 -25.56 13.07
C GLN A 151 -4.47 -24.43 12.08
N GLU A 152 -5.36 -23.43 12.01
CA GLU A 152 -5.12 -22.20 11.24
C GLU A 152 -5.20 -20.98 12.16
N ILE A 153 -4.14 -20.16 12.14
CA ILE A 153 -4.06 -18.90 12.88
C ILE A 153 -3.96 -17.75 11.86
N PRO A 154 -4.74 -16.67 12.02
CA PRO A 154 -4.68 -15.53 11.10
C PRO A 154 -3.35 -14.78 11.18
N PRO A 155 -2.92 -14.10 10.10
CA PRO A 155 -1.72 -13.28 10.10
C PRO A 155 -1.89 -12.06 11.01
N SER A 156 -0.84 -11.76 11.79
CA SER A 156 -0.79 -10.59 12.67
C SER A 156 -0.01 -9.44 12.04
N GLY A 157 -0.54 -8.23 12.18
CA GLY A 157 0.06 -6.98 11.66
C GLY A 157 -0.54 -6.47 10.36
N GLU A 158 -1.57 -7.13 9.81
CA GLU A 158 -2.15 -6.79 8.50
C GLU A 158 -2.71 -5.36 8.46
N GLU A 159 -3.43 -4.93 9.50
CA GLU A 159 -3.95 -3.56 9.60
C GLU A 159 -2.82 -2.53 9.52
N SER A 160 -1.78 -2.68 10.35
CA SER A 160 -0.65 -1.76 10.39
C SER A 160 0.08 -1.68 9.05
N VAL A 161 0.34 -2.83 8.41
CA VAL A 161 1.00 -2.88 7.10
C VAL A 161 0.13 -2.26 6.02
N THR A 162 -1.18 -2.51 6.07
CA THR A 162 -2.16 -1.88 5.16
C THR A 162 -2.20 -0.36 5.34
N GLY A 163 -2.12 0.13 6.58
CA GLY A 163 -2.10 1.56 6.86
C GLY A 163 -0.86 2.25 6.28
N LYS A 164 0.31 1.61 6.38
CA LYS A 164 1.54 2.11 5.75
C LYS A 164 1.45 2.08 4.22
N ALA A 165 0.88 1.02 3.65
CA ALA A 165 0.63 0.95 2.23
C ALA A 165 -0.36 2.04 1.75
N LEU A 166 -1.39 2.37 2.54
CA LEU A 166 -2.30 3.48 2.23
C LEU A 166 -1.57 4.83 2.22
N ILE A 167 -0.69 5.08 3.19
CA ILE A 167 0.15 6.28 3.19
C ILE A 167 1.07 6.28 1.96
N ALA A 168 1.70 5.15 1.65
CA ALA A 168 2.54 5.02 0.47
C ALA A 168 1.78 5.24 -0.84
N LEU A 169 0.50 4.83 -0.91
CA LEU A 169 -0.37 5.09 -2.05
C LEU A 169 -0.58 6.59 -2.26
N VAL A 170 -0.80 7.36 -1.18
CA VAL A 170 -0.85 8.83 -1.25
C VAL A 170 0.47 9.41 -1.73
N GLY A 171 1.60 8.89 -1.23
CA GLY A 171 2.93 9.30 -1.69
C GLY A 171 3.16 9.00 -3.17
N ALA A 172 2.73 7.85 -3.66
CA ALA A 172 2.81 7.47 -5.07
C ALA A 172 1.95 8.39 -5.94
N LEU A 173 0.71 8.68 -5.54
CA LEU A 173 -0.17 9.61 -6.24
C LEU A 173 0.44 11.01 -6.33
N TYR A 174 1.02 11.50 -5.23
CA TYR A 174 1.70 12.79 -5.24
C TYR A 174 2.93 12.77 -6.15
N HIS A 175 3.73 11.70 -6.09
CA HIS A 175 4.94 11.55 -6.89
C HIS A 175 4.66 11.50 -8.39
N ASP A 176 3.58 10.81 -8.80
CA ASP A 176 3.28 10.55 -10.21
C ASP A 176 2.30 11.56 -10.83
N LYS A 177 1.24 11.93 -10.10
CA LYS A 177 0.15 12.79 -10.60
C LYS A 177 0.11 14.17 -9.94
N GLY A 178 0.97 14.41 -8.95
CA GLY A 178 1.13 15.70 -8.29
C GLY A 178 0.12 15.98 -7.17
N ALA A 179 0.20 17.22 -6.67
CA ALA A 179 -0.52 17.73 -5.52
C ALA A 179 -2.04 17.53 -5.57
N TYR A 180 -2.66 17.85 -6.71
CA TYR A 180 -4.11 17.82 -6.86
C TYR A 180 -4.70 16.40 -6.72
N ALA A 181 -4.06 15.40 -7.36
CA ALA A 181 -4.49 14.01 -7.28
C ALA A 181 -4.40 13.47 -5.84
N ALA A 182 -3.28 13.74 -5.16
CA ALA A 182 -3.10 13.32 -3.77
C ALA A 182 -4.12 13.98 -2.83
N LYS A 183 -4.37 15.29 -2.99
CA LYS A 183 -5.38 16.02 -2.20
C LYS A 183 -6.77 15.41 -2.36
N ASN A 184 -7.21 15.20 -3.60
CA ASN A 184 -8.52 14.62 -3.89
C ASN A 184 -8.69 13.24 -3.24
N PHE A 185 -7.66 12.40 -3.34
CA PHE A 185 -7.67 11.08 -2.69
C PHE A 185 -7.79 11.17 -1.16
N ILE A 186 -7.01 12.05 -0.53
CA ILE A 186 -7.07 12.28 0.93
C ILE A 186 -8.47 12.75 1.35
N HIS A 187 -9.05 13.70 0.63
CA HIS A 187 -10.40 14.18 0.91
C HIS A 187 -11.46 13.08 0.77
N LYS A 188 -11.37 12.28 -0.30
CA LYS A 188 -12.35 11.23 -0.62
C LYS A 188 -12.31 10.05 0.36
N TYR A 189 -11.13 9.65 0.83
CA TYR A 189 -10.98 8.38 1.57
C TYR A 189 -10.45 8.51 3.00
N ILE A 190 -9.64 9.53 3.30
CA ILE A 190 -9.02 9.69 4.64
C ILE A 190 -9.83 10.65 5.50
N LEU A 191 -10.23 11.79 4.96
CA LEU A 191 -11.02 12.81 5.68
C LEU A 191 -12.51 12.47 5.77
N SER A 192 -13.07 11.75 4.80
CA SER A 192 -14.50 11.37 4.78
C SER A 192 -14.86 10.31 5.82
N ALA A 193 -13.88 9.58 6.35
CA ALA A 193 -14.08 8.50 7.32
C ALA A 193 -14.50 8.99 8.73
N GLU A 194 -14.84 10.28 8.89
CA GLU A 194 -14.76 11.03 10.16
C GLU A 194 -15.97 11.90 10.50
N ASP A 195 -17.08 11.81 9.77
CA ASP A 195 -18.22 12.72 9.95
C ASP A 195 -18.99 12.52 11.30
N THR A 196 -18.45 11.72 12.24
CA THR A 196 -19.11 11.27 13.47
C THR A 196 -18.38 11.51 14.79
N LEU A 197 -17.11 11.95 14.81
CA LEU A 197 -16.34 12.04 16.08
C LEU A 197 -16.28 13.44 16.72
N PHE A 198 -16.80 14.46 16.06
CA PHE A 198 -16.73 15.86 16.54
C PHE A 198 -18.03 16.65 16.31
N LYS A 199 -19.18 15.96 16.20
CA LYS A 199 -20.50 16.57 16.36
C LYS A 199 -20.87 16.63 17.84
#